data_AF-A0A6J4THR9-F1
#
_entry.id   AF-A0A6J4THR9-F1
#
_cell.length_a   1.000
_cell.length_b   1.000
_cell.length_c   1.000
_cell.angle_alpha   90.00
_cell.angle_beta   90.00
_cell.angle_gamma   90.00
#
_symmetry.space_group_name_H-M   'P 1'
#
loop_
_entity.id
_entity.type
_entity.pdbx_description
1 polymer ?
#
loop_
_entity_poly.entity_id
_entity_poly.type
_entity_poly.pdbx_seq_one_letter_code
_entity_poly.pdbx_strand_id
1 'polypeptide(L)'
;MMGLGLGLLESSYPYYPSVEHRGEQFGSYLAPSLEDFPEIENVILENPSVDGPFGAKAIGEMANNAQPPAIAAAIHDAVGVWITEMPATPERVLRALEERREPRREGKRVIYDQEISVEALSSDGGQAYWGVHA
;
A
#
# COMPACT_ATOMS: atom_id res chain seq x y z
N MET A 1 -18.06 0.78 9.26
CA MET A 1 -17.40 2.12 9.36
C MET A 1 -15.97 1.94 9.84
N MET A 2 -15.75 1.36 11.02
CA MET A 2 -14.38 1.16 11.55
C MET A 2 -13.50 0.31 10.61
N GLY A 3 -14.07 -0.67 9.90
CA GLY A 3 -13.34 -1.52 8.97
C GLY A 3 -12.95 -0.82 7.68
N LEU A 4 -13.75 0.18 7.24
CA LEU A 4 -13.36 1.08 6.16
C LEU A 4 -12.17 1.95 6.59
N GLY A 5 -12.23 2.49 7.81
CA GLY A 5 -11.14 3.24 8.43
C GLY A 5 -9.85 2.43 8.48
N LEU A 6 -9.89 1.24 9.09
CA LEU A 6 -8.75 0.31 9.12
C LEU A 6 -8.25 -0.07 7.71
N GLY A 7 -9.16 -0.21 6.75
CA GLY A 7 -8.83 -0.58 5.38
C GLY A 7 -8.11 0.53 4.60
N LEU A 8 -8.40 1.81 4.85
CA LEU A 8 -7.97 2.90 3.96
C LEU A 8 -7.28 4.10 4.64
N LEU A 9 -7.57 4.38 5.92
CA LEU A 9 -7.24 5.67 6.53
C LEU A 9 -6.46 5.55 7.84
N GLU A 10 -6.87 4.62 8.69
CA GLU A 10 -6.45 4.55 10.08
C GLU A 10 -5.07 3.86 10.22
N SER A 11 -4.08 4.59 10.72
CA SER A 11 -2.77 4.03 11.07
C SER A 11 -2.14 4.76 12.24
N SER A 12 -1.64 4.00 13.22
CA SER A 12 -0.71 4.49 14.25
C SER A 12 0.72 3.94 14.06
N TYR A 13 0.95 3.12 13.04
CA TYR A 13 2.26 2.62 12.64
C TYR A 13 3.04 3.71 11.88
N PRO A 14 4.37 3.82 12.02
CA PRO A 14 5.31 2.95 12.76
C PRO A 14 5.48 3.26 14.24
N TYR A 15 4.82 4.31 14.74
CA TYR A 15 5.16 4.87 16.04
C TYR A 15 4.45 4.22 17.23
N TYR A 16 3.42 3.41 17.00
CA TYR A 16 2.79 2.61 18.05
C TYR A 16 3.83 1.71 18.75
N PRO A 17 3.85 1.62 20.09
CA PRO A 17 2.92 2.19 21.07
C PRO A 17 3.36 3.54 21.69
N SER A 18 4.32 4.26 21.08
CA SER A 18 4.82 5.52 21.63
C SER A 18 3.73 6.59 21.70
N VAL A 19 3.64 7.26 22.85
CA VAL A 19 2.71 8.38 23.06
C VAL A 19 3.23 9.70 22.48
N GLU A 20 4.51 9.79 22.13
CA GLU A 20 5.14 11.01 21.60
C GLU A 20 4.65 11.36 20.20
N HIS A 21 4.22 10.35 19.44
CA HIS A 21 3.76 10.50 18.05
C HIS A 21 2.24 10.29 17.94
N ARG A 22 1.51 10.38 19.05
CA ARG A 22 0.05 10.28 19.01
C ARG A 22 -0.51 11.54 18.35
N GLY A 23 -1.53 11.37 17.52
CA GLY A 23 -2.30 12.49 17.02
C GLY A 23 -2.92 13.27 18.19
N GLU A 24 -2.65 14.57 18.29
CA GLU A 24 -3.23 15.43 19.33
C GLU A 24 -4.60 15.99 18.92
N GLN A 25 -4.97 15.81 17.65
CA GLN A 25 -6.18 16.35 17.03
C GLN A 25 -6.87 15.26 16.21
N PHE A 26 -8.18 15.41 15.99
CA PHE A 26 -8.97 14.48 15.19
C PHE A 26 -8.52 14.38 13.73
N GLY A 27 -7.79 15.37 13.21
CA GLY A 27 -7.22 15.31 11.85
C GLY A 27 -5.92 14.50 11.75
N SER A 28 -5.30 14.14 12.88
CA SER A 28 -4.01 13.43 12.90
C SER A 28 -4.17 11.91 12.83
N TYR A 29 -5.36 11.40 13.12
CA TYR A 29 -5.74 9.99 12.94
C TYR A 29 -7.02 9.98 12.09
N LEU A 30 -6.86 9.68 10.80
CA LEU A 30 -7.93 9.84 9.84
C LEU A 30 -9.03 8.81 10.08
N ALA A 31 -10.21 9.29 10.48
CA ALA A 31 -11.43 8.50 10.51
C ALA A 31 -12.28 8.82 9.26
N PRO A 32 -13.01 7.84 8.69
CA PRO A 32 -13.91 8.11 7.57
C PRO A 32 -14.95 9.17 7.92
N SER A 33 -15.12 10.15 7.03
CA SER A 33 -16.22 11.10 7.03
C SER A 33 -17.44 10.52 6.30
N LEU A 34 -18.56 11.25 6.30
CA LEU A 34 -19.76 10.82 5.58
C LEU A 34 -19.57 10.78 4.06
N GLU A 35 -18.66 11.58 3.52
CA GLU A 35 -18.37 11.62 2.08
C GLU A 35 -17.54 10.42 1.62
N ASP A 36 -16.84 9.74 2.54
CA ASP A 36 -16.03 8.56 2.25
C ASP A 36 -16.86 7.28 2.14
N PHE A 37 -18.16 7.34 2.44
CA PHE A 37 -19.02 6.17 2.45
C PHE A 37 -19.43 5.74 1.04
N PRO A 38 -19.17 4.48 0.64
CA PRO A 38 -19.80 3.92 -0.53
C PRO A 38 -21.30 3.69 -0.25
N GLU A 39 -22.07 3.40 -1.30
CA GLU A 39 -23.41 2.86 -1.14
C GLU A 39 -23.34 1.51 -0.40
N ILE A 40 -24.11 1.38 0.70
CA ILE A 40 -24.13 0.17 1.53
C ILE A 40 -25.45 -0.54 1.34
N GLU A 41 -25.39 -1.73 0.76
CA GLU A 41 -26.50 -2.68 0.74
C GLU A 41 -26.34 -3.71 1.86
N ASN A 42 -27.39 -3.90 2.68
CA ASN A 42 -27.38 -4.85 3.79
C ASN A 42 -28.40 -5.96 3.55
N VAL A 43 -27.96 -7.21 3.70
CA VAL A 43 -28.84 -8.38 3.65
C VAL A 43 -28.82 -9.07 5.01
N ILE A 44 -29.99 -9.23 5.61
CA ILE A 44 -30.15 -9.96 6.88
C ILE A 44 -30.35 -11.45 6.55
N LEU A 45 -29.42 -12.27 7.00
CA LEU A 45 -29.50 -13.73 6.88
C LEU A 45 -29.86 -14.34 8.23
N GLU A 46 -31.01 -14.99 8.30
CA GLU A 46 -31.50 -15.61 9.51
C GLU A 46 -31.05 -17.08 9.59
N ASN A 47 -30.21 -17.38 10.57
CA ASN A 47 -29.83 -18.75 10.92
C ASN A 47 -29.80 -18.85 12.45
N PRO A 48 -30.87 -19.34 13.09
CA PRO A 48 -31.02 -19.29 14.55
C PRO A 48 -29.89 -20.02 15.30
N SER A 49 -29.45 -19.44 16.42
CA SER A 49 -28.57 -20.10 17.40
C SER A 49 -29.38 -20.76 18.51
N VAL A 50 -29.03 -21.98 18.91
CA VAL A 50 -29.67 -22.65 20.05
C VAL A 50 -29.39 -21.94 21.39
N ASP A 51 -28.24 -21.26 21.49
CA ASP A 51 -27.77 -20.59 22.71
C ASP A 51 -28.19 -19.12 22.78
N GLY A 52 -28.70 -18.57 21.67
CA GLY A 52 -29.05 -17.17 21.55
C GLY A 52 -30.47 -16.88 22.03
N PRO A 53 -30.73 -15.77 22.74
CA PRO A 53 -32.09 -15.37 23.05
C PRO A 53 -32.87 -15.19 21.75
N PHE A 54 -34.03 -15.86 21.64
CA PHE A 54 -34.85 -15.86 20.43
C PHE A 54 -34.11 -16.30 19.14
N GLY A 55 -33.01 -17.05 19.25
CA GLY A 55 -32.20 -17.47 18.11
C GLY A 55 -31.13 -16.48 17.65
N ALA A 56 -30.96 -15.34 18.34
CA ALA A 56 -30.04 -14.28 17.93
C ALA A 56 -28.56 -14.67 17.99
N LYS A 57 -27.74 -14.02 17.14
CA LYS A 57 -26.27 -14.14 17.11
C LYS A 57 -25.63 -12.75 17.20
N ALA A 58 -24.40 -12.69 17.71
CA ALA A 58 -23.63 -11.44 17.74
C ALA A 58 -23.16 -11.07 16.32
N ILE A 59 -23.36 -9.81 15.91
CA ILE A 59 -23.02 -9.31 14.57
C ILE A 59 -22.12 -8.07 14.58
N GLY A 60 -22.03 -7.35 15.70
CA GLY A 60 -21.37 -6.04 15.76
C GLY A 60 -19.93 -6.05 15.26
N GLU A 61 -19.12 -7.00 15.71
CA GLU A 61 -17.72 -7.13 15.28
C GLU A 61 -17.58 -7.78 13.89
N MET A 62 -18.43 -8.75 13.59
CA MET A 62 -18.37 -9.52 12.33
C MET A 62 -18.63 -8.63 11.11
N ALA A 63 -19.51 -7.65 11.24
CA ALA A 63 -19.77 -6.65 10.21
C ALA A 63 -18.53 -5.75 9.92
N ASN A 64 -17.57 -5.70 10.84
CA ASN A 64 -16.38 -4.87 10.74
C ASN A 64 -15.18 -5.62 10.15
N ASN A 65 -14.96 -6.86 10.60
CA ASN A 65 -13.76 -7.64 10.27
C ASN A 65 -13.67 -8.01 8.78
N ALA A 66 -14.81 -8.11 8.08
CA ALA A 66 -14.84 -8.43 6.66
C ALA A 66 -14.46 -7.25 5.74
N GLN A 67 -14.52 -6.00 6.22
CA GLN A 67 -14.33 -4.84 5.34
C GLN A 67 -12.88 -4.69 4.82
N PRO A 68 -11.81 -4.73 5.65
CA PRO A 68 -10.44 -4.60 5.16
C PRO A 68 -10.02 -5.67 4.12
N PRO A 69 -10.26 -6.99 4.33
CA PRO A 69 -9.89 -7.97 3.32
C PRO A 69 -10.74 -7.87 2.05
N ALA A 70 -12.01 -7.45 2.16
CA ALA A 70 -12.85 -7.18 0.98
C ALA A 70 -12.30 -6.00 0.15
N ILE A 71 -11.83 -4.94 0.81
CA ILE A 71 -11.16 -3.81 0.14
C ILE A 71 -9.87 -4.27 -0.56
N ALA A 72 -9.03 -5.08 0.10
CA ALA A 72 -7.82 -5.62 -0.53
C ALA A 72 -8.13 -6.46 -1.78
N ALA A 73 -9.16 -7.31 -1.70
CA ALA A 73 -9.61 -8.11 -2.82
C ALA A 73 -10.15 -7.24 -3.97
N ALA A 74 -10.89 -6.18 -3.66
CA ALA A 74 -11.41 -5.23 -4.65
C ALA A 74 -10.28 -4.46 -5.35
N ILE A 75 -9.23 -4.06 -4.62
CA ILE A 75 -8.04 -3.43 -5.23
C ILE A 75 -7.36 -4.43 -6.18
N HIS A 76 -7.18 -5.68 -5.76
CA HIS A 76 -6.61 -6.71 -6.61
C HIS A 76 -7.45 -6.94 -7.87
N ASP A 77 -8.77 -7.04 -7.75
CA ASP A 77 -9.67 -7.18 -8.89
C ASP A 77 -9.57 -5.99 -9.87
N ALA A 78 -9.52 -4.77 -9.33
CA ALA A 78 -9.48 -3.54 -10.12
C ALA A 78 -8.16 -3.33 -10.88
N VAL A 79 -7.02 -3.63 -10.25
CA VAL A 79 -5.70 -3.26 -10.79
C VAL A 79 -4.69 -4.39 -10.85
N GLY A 80 -4.99 -5.58 -10.34
CA GLY A 80 -4.14 -6.78 -10.44
C GLY A 80 -2.92 -6.77 -9.51
N VAL A 81 -2.98 -6.08 -8.37
CA VAL A 81 -1.93 -6.11 -7.34
C VAL A 81 -2.52 -6.46 -5.98
N TRP A 82 -1.77 -7.21 -5.18
CA TRP A 82 -2.16 -7.51 -3.81
C TRP A 82 -1.61 -6.46 -2.85
N ILE A 83 -2.49 -5.91 -2.00
CA ILE A 83 -2.09 -5.10 -0.85
C ILE A 83 -2.08 -5.99 0.38
N THR A 84 -0.88 -6.23 0.93
CA THR A 84 -0.67 -7.10 2.11
C THR A 84 -0.42 -6.33 3.40
N GLU A 85 -0.44 -4.99 3.32
CA GLU A 85 -0.21 -4.09 4.46
C GLU A 85 -1.32 -3.03 4.48
N MET A 86 -2.01 -2.93 5.62
CA MET A 86 -3.10 -1.98 5.83
C MET A 86 -2.65 -0.75 6.63
N PRO A 87 -3.28 0.42 6.44
CA PRO A 87 -4.30 0.72 5.44
C PRO A 87 -3.77 0.71 3.99
N ALA A 88 -4.61 0.45 3.01
CA ALA A 88 -4.29 0.50 1.59
C ALA A 88 -4.19 1.95 1.08
N THR A 89 -3.20 2.70 1.59
CA THR A 89 -3.00 4.10 1.22
C THR A 89 -2.65 4.25 -0.26
N PRO A 90 -2.92 5.42 -0.88
CA PRO A 90 -2.55 5.68 -2.27
C PRO A 90 -1.08 5.39 -2.57
N GLU A 91 -0.17 5.67 -1.63
CA GLU A 91 1.27 5.42 -1.79
C GLU A 91 1.60 3.93 -1.78
N ARG A 92 0.91 3.12 -0.95
CA ARG A 92 1.07 1.66 -0.94
C ARG A 92 0.54 1.05 -2.23
N VAL A 93 -0.61 1.51 -2.71
CA VAL A 93 -1.16 1.08 -4.00
C VAL A 93 -0.23 1.46 -5.15
N LEU A 94 0.29 2.69 -5.16
CA LEU A 94 1.22 3.15 -6.17
C LEU A 94 2.51 2.31 -6.19
N ARG A 95 3.11 2.04 -5.02
CA ARG A 95 4.29 1.17 -4.93
C ARG A 95 4.03 -0.23 -5.46
N ALA A 96 2.90 -0.84 -5.11
CA ALA A 96 2.53 -2.16 -5.62
C ALA A 96 2.35 -2.18 -7.15
N LEU A 97 1.81 -1.09 -7.74
CA LEU A 97 1.71 -0.94 -9.19
C LEU A 97 3.07 -0.76 -9.88
N GLU A 98 4.00 -0.06 -9.24
CA GLU A 98 5.36 0.15 -9.75
C GLU A 98 6.19 -1.14 -9.68
N GLU A 99 6.08 -1.93 -8.61
CA GLU A 99 6.74 -3.23 -8.48
C GLU A 99 6.27 -4.21 -9.56
N ARG A 100 5.02 -4.10 -10.01
CA ARG A 100 4.49 -4.90 -11.12
C ARG A 100 4.97 -4.42 -12.49
N ARG A 101 5.49 -3.20 -12.61
CA ARG A 101 6.03 -2.69 -13.87
C ARG A 101 7.46 -3.19 -14.04
N GLU A 102 7.73 -3.77 -15.19
CA GLU A 102 9.09 -4.10 -15.61
C GLU A 102 9.96 -2.83 -15.62
N PRO A 103 11.23 -2.88 -15.16
CA PRO A 103 12.07 -1.69 -15.05
C PRO A 103 12.19 -0.99 -16.41
N ARG A 104 11.61 0.20 -16.52
CA ARG A 104 11.69 1.00 -17.75
C ARG A 104 13.10 1.57 -17.88
N ARG A 105 13.81 1.17 -18.95
CA ARG A 105 14.94 1.92 -19.50
C ARG A 105 14.45 2.95 -20.52
N GLU A 106 13.47 3.78 -20.16
CA GLU A 106 13.02 4.88 -21.03
C GLU A 106 13.59 6.21 -20.52
N GLY A 107 14.25 6.96 -21.42
CA GLY A 107 14.90 8.24 -21.11
C GLY A 107 16.33 8.14 -20.57
N LYS A 108 16.81 6.94 -20.22
CA LYS A 108 18.24 6.73 -19.95
C LYS A 108 18.95 6.32 -21.24
N ARG A 109 19.74 7.24 -21.81
CA ARG A 109 20.67 6.90 -22.89
C ARG A 109 21.73 5.96 -22.30
N VAL A 110 21.74 4.70 -22.74
CA VAL A 110 22.87 3.80 -22.48
C VAL A 110 23.98 4.26 -23.43
N ILE A 111 24.93 5.02 -22.89
CA ILE A 111 26.10 5.45 -23.63
C ILE A 111 27.08 4.28 -23.61
N TYR A 112 27.30 3.65 -24.76
CA TYR A 112 28.31 2.61 -24.92
C TYR A 112 29.69 3.27 -25.08
N ASP A 113 30.71 2.57 -24.59
CA ASP A 113 32.13 2.94 -24.44
C ASP A 113 32.80 3.71 -25.59
N GLN A 114 32.24 3.67 -26.81
CA GLN A 114 32.75 4.47 -27.93
C GLN A 114 32.40 5.97 -27.85
N GLU A 115 31.39 6.37 -27.06
CA GLU A 115 30.99 7.78 -26.86
C GLU A 115 31.56 8.39 -25.56
N ILE A 116 32.06 7.57 -24.63
CA ILE A 116 32.80 8.00 -23.44
C ILE A 116 34.19 7.39 -23.57
N SER A 117 35.01 7.92 -24.49
CA SER A 117 36.43 7.54 -24.49
C SER A 117 37.00 7.84 -23.11
N VAL A 118 37.71 6.86 -22.56
CA VAL A 118 38.46 6.92 -21.30
C VAL A 118 39.40 8.14 -21.25
N GLU A 119 39.73 8.75 -22.39
CA GLU A 119 40.44 10.04 -22.50
C GLU A 119 39.70 11.22 -21.85
N ALA A 120 38.37 11.21 -21.79
CA ALA A 120 37.61 12.33 -21.23
C ALA A 120 37.68 12.41 -19.69
N LEU A 121 38.04 11.32 -19.02
CA LEU A 121 38.08 11.19 -17.56
C LEU A 121 39.49 10.94 -17.00
N SER A 122 40.48 10.68 -17.86
CA SER A 122 41.88 10.53 -17.46
C SER A 122 42.66 11.79 -17.85
N SER A 123 43.18 12.51 -16.86
CA SER A 123 44.09 13.64 -17.09
C SER A 123 45.42 13.24 -17.76
N ASP A 124 45.70 11.93 -17.86
CA ASP A 124 46.94 11.36 -18.41
C ASP A 124 46.68 10.50 -19.67
N GLY A 125 45.62 10.78 -20.44
CA GLY A 125 45.42 10.16 -21.75
C GLY A 125 45.15 8.65 -21.71
N GLY A 126 44.46 8.18 -20.66
CA GLY A 126 44.02 6.78 -20.55
C GLY A 126 45.04 5.83 -19.91
N GLN A 127 46.12 6.34 -19.30
CA GLN A 127 47.00 5.48 -18.52
C GLN A 127 46.48 5.23 -17.10
N ALA A 128 45.98 3.99 -16.95
CA ALA A 128 46.04 3.12 -15.78
C ALA A 128 44.86 3.07 -14.79
N TYR A 129 44.40 1.83 -14.55
CA TYR A 129 44.28 1.23 -13.20
C TYR A 129 44.45 -0.30 -13.21
N TRP A 130 44.40 -0.98 -14.39
CA TRP A 130 44.51 -2.45 -14.48
C TRP A 130 45.61 -2.99 -15.42
N GLY A 131 46.52 -2.17 -15.92
CA GLY A 131 47.72 -2.67 -16.64
C GLY A 131 47.46 -3.49 -17.90
N VAL A 132 46.30 -3.34 -18.55
CA VAL A 132 46.00 -4.01 -19.82
C VAL A 132 46.09 -2.99 -20.94
N HIS A 133 47.03 -3.21 -21.87
CA HIS A 133 47.08 -2.50 -23.14
C HIS A 133 46.08 -3.17 -24.10
N ALA A 134 45.27 -2.37 -24.79
CA ALA A 134 44.46 -2.83 -25.92
C ALA A 134 45.35 -3.21 -27.11
#